data_AF-A0A831M242-F1
#
_entry.id   AF-A0A831M242-F1
#
_cell.length_a   1.000
_cell.length_b   1.000
_cell.length_c   1.000
_cell.angle_alpha   90.00
_cell.angle_beta   90.00
_cell.angle_gamma   90.00
#
_symmetry.space_group_name_H-M   'P 1'
#
loop_
_entity.id
_entity.type
_entity.pdbx_description
1 polymer ?
#
loop_
_entity_poly.entity_id
_entity_poly.type
_entity_poly.pdbx_seq_one_letter_code
_entity_poly.pdbx_strand_id
1 'polypeptide(L)'
;MVKSPRGIILLLCLISAVILFGYPLLVDLSRPCDAVASGVGAVAVTTGVPGGSVIQITAPCPDGGDLCNARIYLVDPDGMYHVVGKGVVGSSESVVWYVFHYQRPEAGAPEYWITDDTEMVFTRTYIESIEPFEPRGIWMIEIVPLRDDAVAFELSVAL
;
A
#
# COMPACT_ATOMS: atom_id res chain seq x y z
N MET A 1 -41.16 40.51 -8.25
CA MET A 1 -40.93 39.12 -8.71
C MET A 1 -39.92 38.47 -7.77
N VAL A 2 -40.42 37.65 -6.85
CA VAL A 2 -39.62 36.97 -5.84
C VAL A 2 -38.87 35.83 -6.52
N LYS A 3 -37.54 35.92 -6.64
CA LYS A 3 -36.69 34.78 -7.00
C LYS A 3 -36.83 33.79 -5.84
N SER A 4 -37.68 32.78 -6.01
CA SER A 4 -38.09 31.86 -4.95
C SER A 4 -36.84 31.25 -4.27
N PRO A 5 -36.66 31.42 -2.94
CA PRO A 5 -35.48 30.92 -2.23
C PRO A 5 -35.37 29.39 -2.31
N ARG A 6 -36.47 28.70 -2.58
CA ARG A 6 -36.52 27.25 -2.81
C ARG A 6 -35.72 26.82 -4.04
N GLY A 7 -35.69 27.63 -5.10
CA GLY A 7 -34.91 27.32 -6.31
C GLY A 7 -33.41 27.38 -6.07
N ILE A 8 -32.95 28.30 -5.20
CA ILE A 8 -31.53 28.44 -4.84
C ILE A 8 -31.09 27.27 -3.96
N ILE A 9 -31.92 26.87 -3.00
CA ILE A 9 -31.62 25.73 -2.11
C ILE A 9 -31.54 24.43 -2.91
N LEU A 10 -32.49 24.18 -3.82
CA LEU A 10 -32.48 22.98 -4.66
C LEU A 10 -31.26 22.93 -5.59
N LEU A 11 -30.85 24.08 -6.14
CA LEU A 11 -29.66 24.17 -6.97
C LEU A 11 -28.39 23.84 -6.17
N LEU A 12 -28.26 24.37 -4.95
CA LEU A 12 -27.14 24.05 -4.06
C LEU A 12 -27.09 22.57 -3.68
N CYS A 13 -28.23 21.97 -3.34
CA CYS A 13 -28.29 20.53 -3.05
C CYS A 13 -27.87 19.67 -4.24
N LEU A 14 -28.27 20.06 -5.46
CA LEU A 14 -27.90 19.35 -6.68
C LEU A 14 -26.40 19.47 -6.97
N ILE A 15 -25.82 20.66 -6.79
CA ILE A 15 -24.36 20.86 -6.92
C ILE A 15 -23.61 20.04 -5.87
N SER A 16 -24.02 20.05 -4.61
CA SER A 16 -23.41 19.25 -3.55
C SER A 16 -23.52 17.75 -3.82
N ALA A 17 -24.65 17.27 -4.35
CA ALA A 17 -24.80 15.86 -4.73
C ALA A 17 -23.89 15.50 -5.91
N VAL A 18 -23.76 16.36 -6.92
CA VAL A 18 -22.84 16.15 -8.04
C VAL A 18 -21.39 16.17 -7.59
N ILE A 19 -21.02 17.00 -6.62
CA ILE A 19 -19.67 16.97 -6.04
C ILE A 19 -19.49 15.69 -5.20
N LEU A 20 -20.38 15.38 -4.26
CA LEU A 20 -20.21 14.21 -3.38
C LEU A 20 -20.25 12.87 -4.11
N PHE A 21 -21.10 12.72 -5.13
CA PHE A 21 -21.25 11.47 -5.88
C PHE A 21 -20.48 11.46 -7.21
N GLY A 22 -20.21 12.62 -7.81
CA GLY A 22 -19.49 12.73 -9.08
C GLY A 22 -17.99 12.97 -8.92
N TYR A 23 -17.53 13.57 -7.82
CA TYR A 23 -16.09 13.72 -7.54
C TYR A 23 -15.36 12.36 -7.45
N PRO A 24 -15.88 11.30 -6.80
CA PRO A 24 -15.24 9.98 -6.86
C PRO A 24 -15.30 9.30 -8.25
N LEU A 25 -16.07 9.83 -9.20
CA LEU A 25 -16.13 9.34 -10.59
C LEU A 25 -15.27 10.17 -11.56
N LEU A 26 -14.98 11.44 -11.21
CA LEU A 26 -14.14 12.35 -12.00
C LEU A 26 -12.69 12.37 -11.51
N VAL A 27 -12.47 12.16 -10.21
CA VAL A 27 -11.17 11.77 -9.68
C VAL A 27 -11.03 10.29 -9.97
N ASP A 28 -10.38 10.00 -11.09
CA ASP A 28 -9.89 8.67 -11.38
C ASP A 28 -8.86 8.28 -10.31
N LEU A 29 -9.34 7.75 -9.17
CA LEU A 29 -8.52 7.13 -8.13
C LEU A 29 -7.80 5.88 -8.67
N SER A 30 -8.14 5.44 -9.87
CA SER A 30 -7.43 4.41 -10.62
C SER A 30 -6.25 4.96 -11.40
N ARG A 31 -5.96 6.28 -11.39
CA ARG A 31 -4.64 6.75 -11.83
C ARG A 31 -3.60 6.23 -10.85
N PRO A 32 -2.75 5.28 -11.25
CA PRO A 32 -1.54 5.00 -10.50
C PRO A 32 -0.79 6.33 -10.48
N CYS A 33 -0.60 6.93 -9.31
CA CYS A 33 0.25 8.10 -9.20
C CYS A 33 1.64 7.70 -9.70
N ASP A 34 1.98 8.14 -10.92
CA ASP A 34 3.32 8.34 -11.51
C ASP A 34 4.45 7.30 -11.27
N ALA A 35 4.17 6.09 -10.78
CA ALA A 35 5.18 5.05 -10.55
C ALA A 35 5.60 4.32 -11.83
N VAL A 36 4.77 4.40 -12.88
CA VAL A 36 5.02 3.71 -14.17
C VAL A 36 6.22 4.30 -14.94
N ALA A 37 6.69 5.50 -14.60
CA ALA A 37 7.87 6.08 -15.23
C ALA A 37 9.20 5.55 -14.67
N SER A 38 9.21 4.90 -13.49
CA SER A 38 10.45 4.54 -12.78
C SER A 38 10.66 3.04 -12.57
N GLY A 39 9.82 2.18 -13.15
CA GLY A 39 9.91 0.72 -12.99
C GLY A 39 9.54 0.21 -11.60
N VAL A 40 8.95 1.08 -10.75
CA VAL A 40 8.52 0.76 -9.40
C VAL A 40 6.99 0.58 -9.38
N GLY A 41 6.49 -0.43 -8.66
CA GLY A 41 5.04 -0.65 -8.59
C GLY A 41 4.65 -1.64 -7.50
N ALA A 42 3.38 -1.60 -7.09
CA ALA A 42 2.82 -2.52 -6.10
C ALA A 42 1.51 -3.15 -6.60
N VAL A 43 1.34 -4.44 -6.33
CA VAL A 43 0.12 -5.19 -6.68
C VAL A 43 -0.23 -6.19 -5.58
N ALA A 44 -1.52 -6.44 -5.37
CA ALA A 44 -1.98 -7.51 -4.49
C ALA A 44 -1.82 -8.86 -5.19
N VAL A 45 -1.22 -9.84 -4.51
CA VAL A 45 -1.01 -11.20 -4.99
C VAL A 45 -1.62 -12.18 -4.00
N THR A 46 -2.54 -13.01 -4.46
CA THR A 46 -3.12 -14.06 -3.61
C THR A 46 -2.11 -15.18 -3.39
N THR A 47 -1.89 -15.57 -2.14
CA THR A 47 -1.04 -16.72 -1.85
C THR A 47 -1.80 -18.03 -2.08
N GLY A 48 -1.09 -19.09 -2.52
CA GLY A 48 -1.63 -20.45 -2.55
C GLY A 48 -1.77 -21.08 -1.16
N VAL A 49 -1.25 -20.43 -0.12
CA VAL A 49 -1.31 -20.83 1.30
C VAL A 49 -2.53 -20.18 1.96
N PRO A 50 -3.21 -20.84 2.91
CA PRO A 50 -4.26 -20.19 3.70
C PRO A 50 -3.68 -18.99 4.45
N GLY A 51 -4.29 -17.82 4.33
CA GLY A 51 -3.82 -16.66 5.08
C GLY A 51 -4.20 -15.29 4.51
N GLY A 52 -4.17 -15.10 3.19
CA GLY A 52 -4.59 -13.83 2.60
C GLY A 52 -3.87 -13.48 1.30
N SER A 53 -3.99 -12.21 0.89
CA SER A 53 -3.18 -11.59 -0.14
C SER A 53 -1.89 -11.03 0.48
N VAL A 54 -0.85 -10.93 -0.34
CA VAL A 54 0.36 -10.14 -0.05
C VAL A 54 0.46 -8.98 -1.01
N ILE A 55 1.21 -7.96 -0.62
CA ILE A 55 1.55 -6.87 -1.52
C ILE A 55 2.90 -7.19 -2.16
N GLN A 56 2.92 -7.46 -3.46
CA GLN A 56 4.15 -7.56 -4.22
C GLN A 56 4.59 -6.16 -4.65
N ILE A 57 5.80 -5.76 -4.27
CA ILE A 57 6.46 -4.53 -4.70
C ILE A 57 7.56 -4.91 -5.68
N THR A 58 7.51 -4.37 -6.89
CA THR A 58 8.64 -4.41 -7.82
C THR A 58 9.40 -3.10 -7.68
N ALA A 59 10.66 -3.15 -7.26
CA ALA A 59 11.57 -2.03 -7.21
C ALA A 59 13.00 -2.57 -7.29
N PRO A 60 13.92 -1.99 -8.09
CA PRO A 60 15.29 -2.48 -8.18
C PRO A 60 16.03 -2.35 -6.83
N CYS A 61 17.21 -2.93 -6.65
CA CYS A 61 18.14 -2.55 -5.56
C CYS A 61 19.53 -2.22 -6.16
N PRO A 62 19.75 -1.05 -6.79
CA PRO A 62 21.07 -0.68 -7.31
C PRO A 62 21.76 0.38 -6.43
N ASP A 63 22.99 0.11 -6.00
CA ASP A 63 24.05 1.03 -5.53
C ASP A 63 23.62 2.45 -5.12
N GLY A 64 22.68 2.73 -4.23
CA GLY A 64 22.07 2.05 -3.13
C GLY A 64 20.97 2.99 -2.67
N GLY A 65 20.14 3.41 -3.62
CA GLY A 65 18.85 4.03 -3.35
C GLY A 65 17.83 3.03 -3.83
N ASP A 66 17.29 2.23 -2.90
CA ASP A 66 16.08 1.42 -3.06
C ASP A 66 15.85 0.58 -1.80
N LEU A 67 14.64 0.02 -1.63
CA LEU A 67 14.05 -0.66 -0.45
C LEU A 67 15.01 -1.24 0.61
N CYS A 68 16.09 -1.87 0.16
CA CYS A 68 17.23 -2.31 0.95
C CYS A 68 17.71 -1.23 1.98
N ASN A 69 17.71 0.05 1.60
CA ASN A 69 18.04 1.22 2.42
C ASN A 69 16.87 2.22 2.53
N ALA A 70 15.64 1.73 2.67
CA ALA A 70 14.48 2.57 2.94
C ALA A 70 13.79 2.19 4.26
N ARG A 71 13.05 3.13 4.82
CA ARG A 71 11.97 2.85 5.76
C ARG A 71 10.69 2.72 4.97
N ILE A 72 9.88 1.73 5.32
CA ILE A 72 8.62 1.46 4.65
C ILE A 72 7.53 1.56 5.70
N TYR A 73 6.49 2.32 5.34
CA TYR A 73 5.28 2.42 6.13
C TYR A 73 4.09 1.98 5.28
N LEU A 74 3.15 1.32 5.92
CA LEU A 74 1.82 1.13 5.36
C LEU A 74 0.87 2.15 6.00
N VAL A 75 -0.01 2.71 5.19
CA VAL A 75 -1.16 3.48 5.67
C VAL A 75 -2.41 2.69 5.32
N ASP A 76 -3.16 2.31 6.34
CA ASP A 76 -4.38 1.55 6.17
C ASP A 76 -5.53 2.43 5.62
N PRO A 77 -6.65 1.82 5.17
CA PRO A 77 -7.80 2.56 4.68
C PRO A 77 -8.40 3.59 5.65
N ASP A 78 -8.18 3.41 6.96
CA ASP A 78 -8.64 4.32 8.01
C ASP A 78 -7.63 5.44 8.29
N GLY A 79 -6.46 5.42 7.63
CA GLY A 79 -5.39 6.41 7.76
C GLY A 79 -4.37 6.11 8.86
N MET A 80 -4.36 4.90 9.43
CA MET A 80 -3.40 4.51 10.46
C MET A 80 -2.06 4.11 9.83
N TYR A 81 -0.97 4.60 10.42
CA TYR A 81 0.39 4.27 10.01
C TYR A 81 0.88 3.00 10.72
N HIS A 82 1.42 2.09 9.92
CA HIS A 82 2.00 0.83 10.36
C HIS A 82 3.44 0.72 9.89
N VAL A 83 4.35 0.40 10.82
CA VAL A 83 5.76 0.18 10.49
C VAL A 83 5.94 -1.19 9.88
N VAL A 84 6.64 -1.27 8.75
CA VAL A 84 7.00 -2.54 8.13
C VAL A 84 8.37 -3.01 8.62
N GLY A 85 8.38 -4.16 9.30
CA GLY A 85 9.59 -4.84 9.74
C GLY A 85 10.32 -5.55 8.58
N LYS A 86 11.63 -5.73 8.73
CA LYS A 86 12.41 -6.55 7.78
C LYS A 86 12.38 -8.02 8.18
N GLY A 87 11.94 -8.87 7.27
CA GLY A 87 11.98 -10.34 7.40
C GLY A 87 13.35 -10.92 7.01
N VAL A 88 13.37 -12.22 6.71
CA VAL A 88 14.55 -12.88 6.12
C VAL A 88 14.77 -12.29 4.72
N VAL A 89 16.02 -11.95 4.40
CA VAL A 89 16.39 -11.47 3.07
C VAL A 89 17.20 -12.56 2.39
N GLY A 90 16.65 -13.13 1.31
CA GLY A 90 17.23 -14.24 0.57
C GLY A 90 18.30 -13.81 -0.44
N SER A 91 18.12 -12.65 -1.08
CA SER A 91 19.01 -12.11 -2.10
C SER A 91 19.14 -10.59 -2.01
N SER A 92 20.38 -10.09 -1.98
CA SER A 92 20.66 -8.65 -2.05
C SER A 92 20.35 -8.03 -3.43
N GLU A 93 20.08 -8.86 -4.44
CA GLU A 93 19.83 -8.43 -5.82
C GLU A 93 18.35 -8.55 -6.23
N SER A 94 17.45 -8.89 -5.30
CA SER A 94 16.04 -9.00 -5.64
C SER A 94 15.47 -7.65 -6.04
N VAL A 95 14.70 -7.66 -7.12
CA VAL A 95 13.89 -6.53 -7.59
C VAL A 95 12.41 -6.69 -7.23
N VAL A 96 12.06 -7.78 -6.53
CA VAL A 96 10.71 -8.11 -6.13
C VAL A 96 10.69 -8.41 -4.64
N TRP A 97 9.76 -7.76 -3.94
CA TRP A 97 9.59 -7.83 -2.50
C TRP A 97 8.13 -8.09 -2.19
N TYR A 98 7.87 -8.74 -1.06
CA TYR A 98 6.53 -9.10 -0.61
C TYR A 98 6.31 -8.55 0.77
N VAL A 99 5.29 -7.69 0.92
CA VAL A 99 4.79 -7.24 2.21
C VAL A 99 3.62 -8.12 2.62
N PHE A 100 3.66 -8.62 3.85
CA PHE A 100 2.66 -9.53 4.40
C PHE A 100 2.35 -9.19 5.85
N HIS A 101 1.12 -9.51 6.28
CA HIS A 101 0.69 -9.37 7.67
C HIS A 101 0.99 -10.66 8.42
N TYR A 102 1.72 -10.56 9.54
CA TYR A 102 2.06 -11.70 10.39
C TYR A 102 2.38 -11.23 11.81
N GLN A 103 1.53 -11.57 12.77
CA GLN A 103 1.73 -11.17 14.15
C GLN A 103 2.67 -12.14 14.87
N ARG A 104 3.79 -11.60 15.38
CA ARG A 104 4.70 -12.37 16.24
C ARG A 104 4.34 -12.21 17.72
N PRO A 105 4.64 -13.21 18.56
CA PRO A 105 4.30 -13.15 19.98
C PRO A 105 5.16 -12.18 20.79
N GLU A 106 6.27 -11.69 20.24
CA GLU A 106 7.15 -10.77 20.97
C GLU A 106 6.54 -9.36 21.09
N ALA A 107 6.59 -8.79 22.29
CA ALA A 107 6.13 -7.44 22.52
C ALA A 107 6.93 -6.42 21.69
N GLY A 108 6.23 -5.56 20.97
CA GLY A 108 6.84 -4.52 20.12
C GLY A 108 7.35 -5.02 18.77
N ALA A 109 7.09 -6.27 18.40
CA ALA A 109 7.29 -6.71 17.03
C ALA A 109 6.30 -5.97 16.09
N PRO A 110 6.73 -5.56 14.89
CA PRO A 110 5.81 -5.05 13.89
C PRO A 110 4.83 -6.13 13.43
N GLU A 111 3.67 -5.70 13.00
CA GLU A 111 2.60 -6.57 12.49
C GLU A 111 2.83 -6.90 11.01
N TYR A 112 3.42 -5.97 10.26
CA TYR A 112 3.69 -6.11 8.84
C TYR A 112 5.18 -6.31 8.59
N TRP A 113 5.48 -7.17 7.61
CA TRP A 113 6.83 -7.63 7.31
C TRP A 113 7.10 -7.56 5.81
N ILE A 114 8.33 -7.26 5.42
CA ILE A 114 8.79 -7.33 4.04
C ILE A 114 9.89 -8.39 3.87
N THR A 115 9.82 -9.15 2.78
CA THR A 115 10.80 -10.18 2.40
C THR A 115 10.92 -10.28 0.89
N ASP A 116 12.07 -10.73 0.37
CA ASP A 116 12.24 -11.19 -1.00
C ASP A 116 12.25 -12.73 -1.12
N ASP A 117 12.27 -13.45 0.01
CA ASP A 117 12.20 -14.90 0.06
C ASP A 117 10.75 -15.38 -0.15
N THR A 118 10.50 -15.98 -1.31
CA THR A 118 9.19 -16.53 -1.66
C THR A 118 8.80 -17.72 -0.80
N GLU A 119 9.75 -18.49 -0.26
CA GLU A 119 9.44 -19.62 0.61
C GLU A 119 8.82 -19.15 1.94
N MET A 120 9.17 -17.96 2.41
CA MET A 120 8.58 -17.38 3.61
C MET A 120 7.09 -17.06 3.44
N VAL A 121 6.67 -16.69 2.24
CA VAL A 121 5.32 -16.15 1.98
C VAL A 121 4.39 -17.15 1.30
N PHE A 122 4.92 -17.91 0.34
CA PHE A 122 4.13 -18.78 -0.53
C PHE A 122 4.23 -20.26 -0.14
N THR A 123 4.97 -20.57 0.92
CA THR A 123 5.09 -21.94 1.45
C THR A 123 4.91 -21.95 2.96
N ARG A 124 4.96 -23.15 3.57
CA ARG A 124 4.88 -23.33 5.03
C ARG A 124 6.23 -23.65 5.66
N THR A 125 7.33 -23.32 4.98
CA THR A 125 8.69 -23.65 5.43
C THR A 125 9.09 -22.85 6.66
N TYR A 126 8.68 -21.57 6.74
CA TYR A 126 9.08 -20.65 7.81
C TYR A 126 7.94 -20.30 8.78
N ILE A 127 6.75 -20.04 8.24
CA ILE A 127 5.54 -19.68 9.00
C ILE A 127 4.38 -20.56 8.56
N GLU A 128 3.47 -20.90 9.48
CA GLU A 128 2.36 -21.80 9.18
C GLU A 128 1.32 -21.15 8.24
N SER A 129 1.10 -19.84 8.43
CA SER A 129 0.21 -19.00 7.63
C SER A 129 0.54 -17.52 7.83
N ILE A 130 0.17 -16.72 6.84
CA ILE A 130 0.05 -15.26 6.98
C ILE A 130 -1.36 -14.88 7.42
N GLU A 131 -1.55 -13.64 7.83
CA GLU A 131 -2.85 -13.08 8.19
C GLU A 131 -3.40 -12.18 7.07
N PRO A 132 -4.73 -12.00 6.99
CA PRO A 132 -5.31 -11.07 6.03
C PRO A 132 -4.98 -9.63 6.45
N PHE A 133 -4.87 -8.74 5.47
CA PHE A 133 -4.83 -7.30 5.72
C PHE A 133 -6.21 -6.83 6.16
N GLU A 134 -6.27 -6.11 7.28
CA GLU A 134 -7.49 -5.51 7.83
C GLU A 134 -7.19 -4.07 8.27
N PRO A 135 -8.05 -3.10 7.96
CA PRO A 135 -9.29 -3.25 7.20
C PRO A 135 -9.06 -3.45 5.70
N ARG A 136 -10.06 -4.03 5.02
CA ARG A 136 -10.08 -4.13 3.54
C ARG A 136 -10.19 -2.75 2.90
N GLY A 137 -9.59 -2.58 1.73
CA GLY A 137 -9.65 -1.33 0.99
C GLY A 137 -8.35 -0.97 0.30
N ILE A 138 -8.15 0.34 0.07
CA ILE A 138 -6.94 0.85 -0.54
C ILE A 138 -5.93 1.13 0.56
N TRP A 139 -4.82 0.42 0.51
CA TRP A 139 -3.65 0.65 1.34
C TRP A 139 -2.64 1.49 0.58
N MET A 140 -2.00 2.42 1.28
CA MET A 140 -0.85 3.16 0.75
C MET A 140 0.44 2.58 1.32
N ILE A 141 1.49 2.61 0.50
CA ILE A 141 2.84 2.20 0.84
C ILE A 141 3.71 3.44 0.68
N GLU A 142 4.26 3.93 1.78
CA GLU A 142 5.22 5.02 1.76
C GLU A 142 6.63 4.43 1.85
N ILE A 143 7.45 4.69 0.84
CA ILE A 143 8.84 4.26 0.81
C ILE A 143 9.69 5.51 0.99
N VAL A 144 10.37 5.59 2.14
CA VAL A 144 11.21 6.71 2.55
C VAL A 144 12.67 6.27 2.46
N PRO A 145 13.41 6.64 1.41
CA PRO A 145 14.83 6.33 1.29
C PRO A 145 15.61 6.94 2.46
N LEU A 146 16.67 6.26 2.91
CA LEU A 146 17.54 6.75 3.99
C LEU A 146 18.66 7.69 3.51
N ARG A 147 18.61 8.14 2.24
CA ARG A 147 19.56 9.10 1.66
C ARG A 147 18.99 10.50 1.75
N ASP A 148 19.84 11.47 2.08
CA ASP A 148 19.43 12.86 2.33
C ASP A 148 18.91 13.59 1.07
N ASP A 149 19.24 13.10 -0.13
CA ASP A 149 18.87 13.69 -1.42
C ASP A 149 17.72 12.97 -2.12
N ALA A 150 17.22 11.88 -1.52
CA ALA A 150 16.22 11.03 -2.13
C ALA A 150 14.80 11.42 -1.66
N VAL A 151 13.87 11.43 -2.62
CA VAL A 151 12.47 11.79 -2.37
C VAL A 151 11.68 10.53 -2.01
N ALA A 152 10.85 10.62 -0.97
CA ALA A 152 9.89 9.56 -0.66
C ALA A 152 8.91 9.39 -1.81
N PHE A 153 8.47 8.17 -2.04
CA PHE A 153 7.45 7.88 -3.04
C PHE A 153 6.38 6.96 -2.47
N GLU A 154 5.17 7.11 -3.02
CA GLU A 154 3.97 6.45 -2.53
C GLU A 154 3.42 5.51 -3.60
N LEU A 155 2.97 4.34 -3.17
CA LEU A 155 2.27 3.37 -4.01
C LEU A 155 0.92 3.05 -3.37
N SER A 156 -0.11 2.84 -4.17
CA SER A 156 -1.44 2.42 -3.69
C SER A 156 -1.76 1.01 -4.15
N VAL A 157 -2.30 0.19 -3.26
CA VAL A 157 -2.71 -1.19 -3.57
C VAL A 157 -4.09 -1.47 -2.98
N ALA A 158 -4.96 -2.12 -3.75
CA ALA A 158 -6.27 -2.56 -3.28
C ALA A 158 -6.17 -3.99 -2.73
N LEU A 159 -6.60 -4.19 -1.48
CA LEU A 159 -6.56 -5.46 -0.74
C LEU A 159 -7.95 -5.90 -0.25
#